data_AF-X0VDK3-F1
#
_entry.id   AF-X0VDK3-F1
#
_cell.length_a   1.000
_cell.length_b   1.000
_cell.length_c   1.000
_cell.angle_alpha   90.00
_cell.angle_beta   90.00
_cell.angle_gamma   90.00
#
_symmetry.space_group_name_H-M   'P 1'
#
loop_
_entity.id
_entity.type
_entity.pdbx_description
1 polymer ?
#
loop_
_entity_poly.entity_id
_entity_poly.type
_entity_poly.pdbx_seq_one_letter_code
_entity_poly.pdbx_strand_id
1 'polypeptide(L)'
;GTAEIAREGGSRRIKVVSSELYRDDYALPEGGEVVVEHEEWVERGALLARSPQPEEVKEGQEVALPVVADADADITARMAGRVMRDRPDRLSILYEEREEREYMVPPTAHIRVETGQYVHAGQQLTDGAVNPQDILRVQGPEAVQLYLVEEIQKVYRSQGVNINDKHIEVIVRQMLRRVQVDSPGDTDLLPGELVDRFRFEEVNAEVLAEGGEPATAQPVLLGVTKASLNTDSFLAAASFQETTRILTEAAVNGS
;
A
#
# COMPACT_ATOMS: atom_id res chain seq x y z
N GLY A 1 7.38 11.20 -9.38
CA GLY A 1 7.66 10.52 -10.66
C GLY A 1 7.60 11.51 -11.81
N THR A 2 8.13 11.15 -12.98
CA THR A 2 8.04 11.95 -14.21
C THR A 2 6.89 11.49 -15.08
N ALA A 3 6.10 12.43 -15.60
CA ALA A 3 5.00 12.13 -16.50
C ALA A 3 5.47 12.07 -17.96
N GLU A 4 5.11 11.01 -18.67
CA GLU A 4 5.29 10.83 -20.10
C GLU A 4 3.93 10.69 -20.79
N ILE A 5 3.71 11.42 -21.88
CA ILE A 5 2.44 11.40 -22.59
C ILE A 5 2.60 10.55 -23.85
N ALA A 6 1.93 9.41 -23.89
CA ALA A 6 1.90 8.53 -25.05
C ALA A 6 0.58 8.72 -25.83
N ARG A 7 0.67 8.73 -27.16
CA ARG A 7 -0.49 8.75 -28.07
C ARG A 7 -0.45 7.50 -28.93
N GLU A 8 -1.39 6.59 -28.73
CA GLU A 8 -1.44 5.33 -29.46
C GLU A 8 -2.88 5.04 -29.93
N GLY A 9 -3.06 4.84 -31.24
CA GLY A 9 -4.35 4.41 -31.81
C GLY A 9 -5.56 5.32 -31.60
N GLY A 10 -5.35 6.62 -31.33
CA GLY A 10 -6.44 7.58 -31.04
C GLY A 10 -6.80 7.72 -29.56
N SER A 11 -6.23 6.89 -28.69
CA SER A 11 -6.33 7.02 -27.24
C SER A 11 -5.06 7.68 -26.68
N ARG A 12 -5.24 8.60 -25.73
CA ARG A 12 -4.14 9.26 -25.02
C ARG A 12 -3.90 8.53 -23.70
N ARG A 13 -2.64 8.24 -23.37
CA ARG A 13 -2.25 7.66 -22.09
C ARG A 13 -1.20 8.55 -21.42
N ILE A 14 -1.26 8.66 -20.10
CA ILE A 14 -0.22 9.28 -19.30
C ILE A 14 0.48 8.16 -18.55
N LYS A 15 1.76 8.00 -18.81
CA LYS A 15 2.63 7.07 -18.12
C LYS A 15 3.40 7.85 -17.06
N VAL A 16 3.28 7.48 -15.80
CA VAL A 16 4.09 8.05 -14.72
C VAL A 16 5.16 7.04 -14.36
N VAL A 17 6.42 7.43 -14.51
CA VAL A 17 7.58 6.60 -14.16
C VAL A 17 8.20 7.16 -12.88
N SER A 18 8.35 6.32 -11.87
CA SER A 18 9.13 6.61 -10.68
C SER A 18 10.32 5.67 -10.67
N SER A 19 11.53 6.22 -10.63
CA SER A 19 12.76 5.44 -10.50
C SER A 19 13.41 5.80 -9.16
N GLU A 20 13.58 4.81 -8.30
CA GLU A 20 14.30 4.94 -7.03
C GLU A 20 15.51 4.01 -7.04
N LEU A 21 16.69 4.57 -6.75
CA LEU A 21 17.92 3.81 -6.59
C LEU A 21 18.05 3.36 -5.15
N TYR A 22 18.04 2.05 -4.96
CA TYR A 22 18.27 1.42 -3.67
C TYR A 22 19.68 0.84 -3.60
N ARG A 23 20.21 0.82 -2.38
CA ARG A 23 21.50 0.23 -2.05
C ARG A 23 21.29 -0.79 -0.95
N ASP A 24 21.57 -2.06 -1.25
CA ASP A 24 21.54 -3.14 -0.27
C ASP A 24 22.98 -3.51 0.11
N ASP A 25 23.31 -3.42 1.39
CA ASP A 25 24.66 -3.62 1.92
C ASP A 25 24.82 -5.03 2.51
N TYR A 26 25.87 -5.73 2.10
CA TYR A 26 26.29 -7.06 2.53
C TYR A 26 27.61 -6.97 3.29
N ALA A 27 27.65 -7.52 4.51
CA ALA A 27 28.89 -7.66 5.27
C ALA A 27 29.62 -8.93 4.81
N LEU A 28 30.88 -8.81 4.40
CA LEU A 28 31.70 -9.95 3.99
C LEU A 28 32.37 -10.58 5.23
N PRO A 29 32.38 -11.91 5.38
CA PRO A 29 33.11 -12.58 6.46
C PRO A 29 34.62 -12.42 6.27
N GLU A 30 35.37 -12.29 7.36
CA GLU A 30 36.83 -12.20 7.32
C GLU A 30 37.42 -13.48 6.70
N GLY A 31 38.04 -13.35 5.52
CA GLY A 31 38.63 -14.48 4.78
C GLY A 31 37.75 -15.08 3.67
N GLY A 32 36.55 -14.54 3.41
CA GLY A 32 35.69 -14.99 2.32
C GLY A 32 36.21 -14.60 0.92
N GLU A 33 36.16 -15.54 -0.02
CA GLU A 33 36.47 -15.27 -1.44
C GLU A 33 35.24 -14.68 -2.12
N VAL A 34 35.37 -13.44 -2.61
CA VAL A 34 34.32 -12.77 -3.39
C VAL A 34 34.36 -13.34 -4.81
N VAL A 35 33.21 -13.84 -5.28
CA VAL A 35 33.09 -14.51 -6.59
C VAL A 35 32.71 -13.51 -7.71
N VAL A 36 32.22 -12.33 -7.34
CA VAL A 36 31.69 -11.31 -8.26
C VAL A 36 32.64 -10.13 -8.45
N GLU A 37 32.68 -9.58 -9.67
CA GLU A 37 33.49 -8.41 -10.02
C GLU A 37 32.82 -7.08 -9.66
N HIS A 38 33.61 -6.00 -9.61
CA HIS A 38 33.07 -4.65 -9.44
C HIS A 38 32.31 -4.20 -10.69
N GLU A 39 31.12 -3.63 -10.49
CA GLU A 39 30.13 -3.23 -11.51
C GLU A 39 29.44 -4.40 -12.24
N GLU A 40 29.67 -5.65 -11.81
CA GLU A 40 29.01 -6.81 -12.38
C GLU A 40 27.50 -6.80 -12.05
N TRP A 41 26.69 -7.16 -13.04
CA TRP A 41 25.26 -7.36 -12.85
C TRP A 41 24.99 -8.76 -12.31
N VAL A 42 24.32 -8.84 -11.16
CA VAL A 42 23.97 -10.11 -10.50
C VAL A 42 22.45 -10.29 -10.47
N GLU A 43 22.00 -11.53 -10.63
CA GLU A 43 20.60 -11.90 -10.46
C GLU A 43 20.28 -12.25 -9.00
N ARG A 44 18.99 -12.20 -8.63
CA ARG A 44 18.54 -12.62 -7.29
C ARG A 44 18.92 -14.09 -7.06
N GLY A 45 19.60 -14.35 -5.95
CA GLY A 45 20.13 -15.66 -5.58
C GLY A 45 21.55 -15.95 -6.08
N ALA A 46 22.18 -15.03 -6.82
CA ALA A 46 23.57 -15.17 -7.24
C ALA A 46 24.52 -15.15 -6.04
N LEU A 47 25.55 -15.99 -6.07
CA LEU A 47 26.53 -16.11 -4.99
C LEU A 47 27.54 -14.97 -5.07
N LEU A 48 27.54 -14.11 -4.05
CA LEU A 48 28.38 -12.92 -3.96
C LEU A 48 29.74 -13.24 -3.33
N ALA A 49 29.74 -14.03 -2.25
CA ALA A 49 30.96 -14.44 -1.56
C ALA A 49 30.80 -15.82 -0.93
N ARG A 50 31.85 -16.62 -1.04
CA ARG A 50 31.96 -17.92 -0.38
C ARG A 50 32.71 -17.74 0.95
N SER A 51 32.18 -18.32 2.02
CA SER A 51 32.90 -18.36 3.29
C SER A 51 34.16 -19.24 3.18
N PRO A 52 35.25 -18.92 3.90
CA PRO A 52 36.44 -19.75 3.87
C PRO A 52 36.10 -21.13 4.45
N GLN A 53 36.22 -22.18 3.63
CA GLN A 53 36.04 -23.56 4.06
C GLN A 53 37.03 -23.87 5.20
N PRO A 54 36.58 -24.43 6.35
CA PRO A 54 37.53 -25.00 7.30
C PRO A 54 38.25 -26.18 6.62
N GLU A 55 39.58 -26.14 6.62
CA GLU A 55 40.41 -27.26 6.17
C GLU A 55 39.95 -28.55 6.87
N GLU A 56 39.82 -29.63 6.09
CA GLU A 56 39.46 -30.97 6.59
C GLU A 56 40.41 -31.39 7.72
N VAL A 57 39.88 -31.45 8.95
CA VAL A 57 40.57 -32.06 10.07
C VAL A 57 40.59 -33.58 9.83
N LYS A 58 41.79 -34.13 9.62
CA LYS A 58 42.03 -35.57 9.52
C LYS A 58 41.45 -36.33 10.72
N GLU A 59 40.87 -37.48 10.40
CA GLU A 59 40.29 -38.52 11.26
C GLU A 59 40.86 -38.60 12.69
N GLY A 60 39.94 -38.51 13.67
CA GLY A 60 40.03 -39.27 14.90
C GLY A 60 40.10 -38.49 16.21
N GLN A 61 38.99 -37.86 16.64
CA GLN A 61 38.66 -37.75 18.07
C GLN A 61 37.20 -37.34 18.29
N GLU A 62 36.42 -38.19 18.96
CA GLU A 62 35.08 -37.87 19.47
C GLU A 62 35.18 -36.86 20.63
N VAL A 63 34.65 -35.65 20.47
CA VAL A 63 34.07 -34.87 21.59
C VAL A 63 32.93 -33.96 21.09
N ALA A 64 31.77 -34.14 21.73
CA ALA A 64 30.63 -33.24 21.96
C ALA A 64 30.26 -32.14 20.93
N LEU A 65 29.02 -32.26 20.44
CA LEU A 65 28.17 -31.26 19.77
C LEU A 65 28.60 -29.80 19.95
N PRO A 66 28.94 -29.07 18.87
CA PRO A 66 28.82 -27.63 18.88
C PRO A 66 27.38 -27.24 18.52
N VAL A 67 26.89 -26.34 19.34
CA VAL A 67 25.73 -25.46 19.11
C VAL A 67 25.63 -25.06 17.63
N VAL A 68 24.42 -25.15 17.09
CA VAL A 68 24.00 -24.51 15.83
C VAL A 68 24.51 -23.07 15.81
N ALA A 69 25.67 -22.86 15.19
CA ALA A 69 26.17 -21.58 14.79
C ALA A 69 25.89 -21.51 13.30
N ASP A 70 24.93 -20.66 12.91
CA ASP A 70 24.66 -20.26 11.53
C ASP A 70 25.87 -19.50 10.97
N ALA A 71 27.00 -20.18 10.83
CA ALA A 71 28.29 -19.61 10.48
C ALA A 71 28.91 -20.38 9.30
N ASP A 72 28.10 -20.67 8.28
CA ASP A 72 28.54 -21.17 6.97
C ASP A 72 27.46 -20.89 5.91
N ALA A 73 26.94 -19.66 5.87
CA ALA A 73 26.00 -19.25 4.83
C ALA A 73 26.75 -18.53 3.71
N ASP A 74 26.84 -19.17 2.55
CA ASP A 74 27.22 -18.49 1.31
C ASP A 74 26.36 -17.22 1.15
N ILE A 75 27.01 -16.07 0.93
CA ILE A 75 26.28 -14.82 0.78
C ILE A 75 25.67 -14.80 -0.60
N THR A 76 24.35 -14.85 -0.67
CA THR A 76 23.58 -14.74 -1.92
C THR A 76 22.93 -13.36 -2.04
N ALA A 77 22.79 -12.89 -3.28
CA ALA A 77 22.11 -11.65 -3.60
C ALA A 77 20.61 -11.73 -3.30
N ARG A 78 20.11 -10.88 -2.40
CA ARG A 78 18.67 -10.77 -2.11
C ARG A 78 17.91 -10.14 -3.26
N MET A 79 18.56 -9.27 -4.02
CA MET A 79 18.01 -8.50 -5.14
C MET A 79 18.94 -8.55 -6.35
N ALA A 80 18.37 -8.43 -7.54
CA ALA A 80 19.14 -8.28 -8.77
C ALA A 80 19.62 -6.84 -8.92
N GLY A 81 20.88 -6.63 -9.29
CA GLY A 81 21.45 -5.28 -9.41
C GLY A 81 22.93 -5.27 -9.72
N ARG A 82 23.54 -4.09 -9.68
CA ARG A 82 24.98 -3.89 -9.91
C ARG A 82 25.76 -3.97 -8.60
N VAL A 83 26.83 -4.76 -8.61
CA VAL A 83 27.72 -4.91 -7.46
C VAL A 83 28.70 -3.74 -7.36
N MET A 84 28.56 -2.95 -6.31
CA MET A 84 29.52 -1.92 -5.90
C MET A 84 30.39 -2.43 -4.77
N ARG A 85 31.71 -2.38 -4.98
CA ARG A 85 32.72 -2.75 -3.98
C ARG A 85 33.37 -1.49 -3.45
N ASP A 86 32.68 -0.83 -2.52
CA ASP A 86 33.17 0.43 -1.94
C ASP A 86 34.24 0.20 -0.86
N ARG A 87 34.22 -0.95 -0.17
CA ARG A 87 35.19 -1.32 0.87
C ARG A 87 35.57 -2.80 0.81
N PRO A 88 36.75 -3.20 1.34
CA PRO A 88 37.17 -4.60 1.34
C PRO A 88 36.32 -5.51 2.24
N ASP A 89 35.65 -4.95 3.26
CA ASP A 89 34.82 -5.65 4.25
C ASP A 89 33.32 -5.64 3.92
N ARG A 90 32.89 -4.91 2.88
CA ARG A 90 31.47 -4.75 2.52
C ARG A 90 31.25 -4.71 1.02
N LEU A 91 30.23 -5.44 0.59
CA LEU A 91 29.74 -5.44 -0.79
C LEU A 91 28.36 -4.80 -0.83
N SER A 92 28.06 -3.97 -1.81
CA SER A 92 26.77 -3.30 -1.91
C SER A 92 26.16 -3.53 -3.27
N ILE A 93 24.88 -3.90 -3.33
CA ILE A 93 24.15 -4.03 -4.59
C ILE A 93 23.33 -2.76 -4.80
N LEU A 94 23.60 -2.05 -5.88
CA LEU A 94 22.77 -0.97 -6.38
C LEU A 94 21.71 -1.55 -7.32
N TYR A 95 20.45 -1.35 -7.00
CA TYR A 95 19.35 -1.71 -7.88
C TYR A 95 18.42 -0.51 -8.08
N GLU A 96 17.90 -0.38 -9.30
CA GLU A 96 16.90 0.63 -9.64
C GLU A 96 15.53 -0.03 -9.58
N GLU A 97 14.67 0.44 -8.68
CA GLU A 97 13.27 0.08 -8.67
C GLU A 97 12.52 1.09 -9.52
N ARG A 98 12.04 0.61 -10.67
CA ARG A 98 11.26 1.41 -11.62
C ARG A 98 9.80 1.02 -11.52
N GLU A 99 9.00 1.87 -10.89
CA GLU A 99 7.56 1.72 -10.87
C GLU A 99 6.93 2.51 -12.02
N GLU A 100 6.16 1.83 -12.87
CA GLU A 100 5.46 2.43 -13.99
C GLU A 100 3.94 2.31 -13.79
N ARG A 101 3.24 3.44 -13.86
CA ARG A 101 1.77 3.44 -13.83
C ARG A 101 1.22 4.12 -15.08
N GLU A 102 0.36 3.41 -15.78
CA GLU A 102 -0.32 3.92 -16.97
C GLU A 102 -1.76 4.34 -16.65
N TYR A 103 -2.11 5.56 -17.05
CA TYR A 103 -3.44 6.13 -16.88
C TYR A 103 -4.06 6.45 -18.25
N MET A 104 -5.25 5.91 -18.51
CA MET A 104 -6.01 6.25 -19.72
C MET A 104 -6.64 7.63 -19.58
N VAL A 105 -6.47 8.48 -20.59
CA VAL A 105 -7.07 9.81 -20.65
C VAL A 105 -8.29 9.77 -21.56
N PRO A 106 -9.48 10.16 -21.07
CA PRO A 106 -10.68 10.27 -21.90
C PRO A 106 -10.43 11.16 -23.13
N PRO A 107 -11.01 10.86 -24.31
CA PRO A 107 -10.78 11.63 -25.54
C PRO A 107 -11.18 13.12 -25.43
N THR A 108 -12.10 13.45 -24.53
CA THR A 108 -12.60 14.81 -24.29
C THR A 108 -11.79 15.60 -23.25
N ALA A 109 -10.97 14.93 -22.43
CA ALA A 109 -10.25 15.59 -21.34
C ALA A 109 -9.02 16.35 -21.86
N HIS A 110 -8.73 17.52 -21.30
CA HIS A 110 -7.46 18.21 -21.56
C HIS A 110 -6.40 17.72 -20.57
N ILE A 111 -5.16 17.57 -21.03
CA ILE A 111 -4.04 17.13 -20.17
C ILE A 111 -3.43 18.38 -19.54
N ARG A 112 -3.25 18.39 -18.22
CA ARG A 112 -2.71 19.52 -17.45
C ARG A 112 -1.19 19.48 -17.29
N VAL A 113 -0.58 18.32 -17.54
CA VAL A 113 0.84 18.07 -17.35
C VAL A 113 1.59 18.03 -18.68
N GLU A 114 2.88 18.34 -18.65
CA GLU A 114 3.78 18.23 -19.80
C GLU A 114 4.64 16.95 -19.73
N THR A 115 5.14 16.49 -20.88
CA THR A 115 6.07 15.35 -20.92
C THR A 115 7.40 15.75 -20.30
N GLY A 116 7.91 14.94 -19.37
CA GLY A 116 9.10 15.24 -18.57
C GLY A 116 8.82 16.07 -17.32
N GLN A 117 7.58 16.49 -17.08
CA GLN A 117 7.22 17.21 -15.86
C GLN A 117 7.27 16.27 -14.65
N TYR A 118 7.87 16.75 -13.56
CA TYR A 118 7.80 16.07 -12.28
C TYR A 118 6.41 16.22 -11.66
N VAL A 119 5.80 15.10 -11.29
CA VAL A 119 4.47 15.05 -10.68
C VAL A 119 4.54 14.39 -9.31
N HIS A 120 3.75 14.94 -8.38
CA HIS A 120 3.58 14.41 -7.03
C HIS A 120 2.37 13.48 -6.94
N ALA A 121 2.37 12.58 -5.97
CA ALA A 121 1.22 11.72 -5.69
C ALA A 121 -0.03 12.58 -5.42
N GLY A 122 -1.11 12.30 -6.14
CA GLY A 122 -2.38 13.02 -6.04
C GLY A 122 -2.47 14.30 -6.86
N GLN A 123 -1.43 14.65 -7.63
CA GLN A 123 -1.50 15.75 -8.59
C GLN A 123 -2.45 15.39 -9.74
N GLN A 124 -3.37 16.31 -10.04
CA GLN A 124 -4.32 16.13 -11.13
C GLN A 124 -3.62 16.21 -12.49
N LEU A 125 -3.69 15.12 -13.25
CA LEU A 125 -3.05 14.99 -14.57
C LEU A 125 -3.92 15.50 -15.73
N THR A 126 -5.25 15.49 -15.55
CA THR A 126 -6.22 15.86 -16.60
C THR A 126 -7.31 16.76 -16.04
N ASP A 127 -7.89 17.61 -16.88
CA ASP A 127 -9.07 18.40 -16.53
C ASP A 127 -10.31 17.52 -16.40
N GLY A 128 -11.21 17.91 -15.50
CA GLY A 128 -12.48 17.24 -15.27
C GLY A 128 -12.74 16.93 -13.80
N ALA A 129 -13.83 16.19 -13.56
CA ALA A 129 -14.22 15.75 -12.24
C ALA A 129 -13.21 14.72 -11.71
N VAL A 130 -12.70 14.95 -10.51
CA VAL A 130 -11.83 14.01 -9.81
C VAL A 130 -12.71 12.95 -9.13
N ASN A 131 -12.32 11.69 -9.23
CA ASN A 131 -13.00 10.61 -8.51
C ASN A 131 -12.56 10.61 -7.03
N PRO A 132 -13.48 10.78 -6.07
CA PRO A 132 -13.16 10.77 -4.64
C PRO A 132 -12.49 9.47 -4.16
N GLN A 133 -12.77 8.33 -4.79
CA GLN A 133 -12.12 7.06 -4.42
C GLN A 133 -10.63 7.04 -4.80
N ASP A 134 -10.26 7.74 -5.87
CA ASP A 134 -8.85 7.87 -6.25
C ASP A 134 -8.12 8.83 -5.30
N ILE A 135 -8.80 9.89 -4.86
CA ILE A 135 -8.29 10.77 -3.79
C ILE A 135 -8.08 9.96 -2.51
N LEU A 136 -9.02 9.10 -2.12
CA LEU A 136 -8.92 8.29 -0.90
C LEU A 136 -7.68 7.40 -0.92
N ARG A 137 -7.45 6.70 -2.04
CA ARG A 137 -6.35 5.76 -2.21
C ARG A 137 -4.98 6.44 -2.24
N VAL A 138 -4.92 7.68 -2.73
CA VAL A 138 -3.63 8.38 -2.97
C VAL A 138 -3.30 9.40 -1.89
N GLN A 139 -4.28 10.14 -1.39
CA GLN A 139 -4.10 11.26 -0.46
C GLN A 139 -4.72 11.01 0.93
N GLY A 140 -5.53 9.96 1.09
CA GLY A 140 -6.14 9.61 2.37
C GLY A 140 -7.50 10.26 2.64
N PRO A 141 -8.13 9.92 3.79
CA PRO A 141 -9.51 10.30 4.10
C PRO A 141 -9.69 11.81 4.34
N GLU A 142 -8.68 12.49 4.89
CA GLU A 142 -8.73 13.94 5.15
C GLU A 142 -8.81 14.74 3.83
N ALA A 143 -8.04 14.33 2.82
CA ALA A 143 -8.06 14.96 1.51
C ALA A 143 -9.40 14.76 0.80
N VAL A 144 -9.98 13.57 0.91
CA VAL A 144 -11.34 13.28 0.39
C VAL A 144 -12.38 14.14 1.08
N GLN A 145 -12.29 14.28 2.41
CA GLN A 145 -13.23 15.09 3.16
C GLN A 145 -13.19 16.55 2.71
N LEU A 146 -12.00 17.14 2.61
CA LEU A 146 -11.84 18.51 2.14
C LEU A 146 -12.41 18.68 0.72
N TYR A 147 -12.06 17.77 -0.19
CA TYR A 147 -12.55 17.79 -1.56
C TYR A 147 -14.08 17.75 -1.63
N LEU A 148 -14.73 16.81 -0.92
CA LEU A 148 -16.18 16.68 -0.92
C LEU A 148 -16.86 17.91 -0.32
N VAL A 149 -16.33 18.45 0.78
CA VAL A 149 -16.88 19.66 1.40
C VAL A 149 -16.80 20.83 0.43
N GLU A 150 -15.66 21.06 -0.21
CA GLU A 150 -15.49 22.16 -1.17
C GLU A 150 -16.40 22.03 -2.39
N GLU A 151 -16.49 20.84 -2.99
CA GLU A 151 -17.32 20.61 -4.18
C GLU A 151 -18.82 20.77 -3.89
N ILE A 152 -19.30 20.19 -2.78
CA ILE A 152 -20.71 20.33 -2.37
C ILE A 152 -21.02 21.80 -2.06
N GLN A 153 -20.11 22.48 -1.37
CA GLN A 153 -20.29 23.87 -0.98
C GLN A 153 -20.28 24.82 -2.20
N LYS A 154 -19.49 24.54 -3.24
CA LYS A 154 -19.55 25.29 -4.52
C LYS A 154 -20.95 25.23 -5.14
N VAL A 155 -21.60 24.06 -5.11
CA VAL A 155 -22.96 23.88 -5.64
C VAL A 155 -23.96 24.70 -4.82
N TYR A 156 -23.95 24.61 -3.49
CA TYR A 156 -24.88 25.39 -2.66
C TYR A 156 -24.67 26.90 -2.77
N ARG A 157 -23.41 27.35 -2.78
CA ARG A 157 -23.06 28.76 -3.02
C ARG A 157 -23.58 29.25 -4.37
N SER A 158 -23.47 28.43 -5.43
CA SER A 158 -24.00 28.78 -6.76
C SER A 158 -25.52 28.93 -6.81
N GLN A 159 -26.23 28.24 -5.92
CA GLN A 159 -27.69 28.34 -5.75
C GLN A 159 -28.10 29.44 -4.75
N GLY A 160 -27.13 30.20 -4.21
CA GLY A 160 -27.37 31.25 -3.23
C GLY A 160 -27.71 30.75 -1.83
N VAL A 161 -27.50 29.47 -1.55
CA VAL A 161 -27.76 28.87 -0.22
C VAL A 161 -26.46 28.85 0.58
N ASN A 162 -26.48 29.43 1.78
CA ASN A 162 -25.35 29.39 2.69
C ASN A 162 -25.53 28.27 3.72
N ILE A 163 -24.72 27.22 3.62
CA ILE A 163 -24.70 26.09 4.56
C ILE A 163 -23.37 26.12 5.31
N ASN A 164 -23.39 25.86 6.61
CA ASN A 164 -22.15 25.73 7.38
C ASN A 164 -21.45 24.40 7.05
N ASP A 165 -20.14 24.44 6.80
CA ASP A 165 -19.33 23.29 6.41
C ASP A 165 -19.46 22.11 7.40
N LYS A 166 -19.69 22.38 8.69
CA LYS A 166 -19.93 21.34 9.72
C LYS A 166 -21.03 20.35 9.37
N HIS A 167 -22.08 20.80 8.69
CA HIS A 167 -23.17 19.90 8.29
C HIS A 167 -22.72 18.91 7.22
N ILE A 168 -21.93 19.38 6.26
CA ILE A 168 -21.39 18.55 5.19
C ILE A 168 -20.34 17.59 5.75
N GLU A 169 -19.46 18.09 6.62
CA GLU A 169 -18.45 17.27 7.32
C GLU A 169 -19.07 16.11 8.09
N VAL A 170 -20.19 16.33 8.79
CA VAL A 170 -20.90 15.26 9.52
C VAL A 170 -21.38 14.16 8.58
N ILE A 171 -21.88 14.51 7.39
CA ILE A 171 -22.32 13.53 6.38
C ILE A 171 -21.12 12.78 5.81
N VAL A 172 -20.07 13.49 5.40
CA VAL A 172 -18.86 12.90 4.83
C VAL A 172 -18.16 11.98 5.83
N ARG A 173 -18.17 12.34 7.12
CA ARG A 173 -17.69 11.48 8.20
C ARG A 173 -18.45 10.15 8.25
N GLN A 174 -19.76 10.13 8.04
CA GLN A 174 -20.52 8.88 7.97
C GLN A 174 -20.19 8.07 6.71
N MET A 175 -19.90 8.73 5.59
CA MET A 175 -19.49 8.07 4.34
C MET A 175 -18.12 7.38 4.45
N LEU A 176 -17.23 7.88 5.31
CA LEU A 176 -15.87 7.36 5.56
C LEU A 176 -15.76 6.48 6.83
N ARG A 177 -16.89 6.10 7.42
CA ARG A 177 -16.92 5.42 8.73
C ARG A 177 -16.48 3.95 8.69
N ARG A 178 -16.51 3.31 7.52
CA ARG A 178 -16.21 1.89 7.33
C ARG A 178 -14.82 1.69 6.74
N VAL A 179 -14.18 0.60 7.14
CA VAL A 179 -12.96 0.07 6.52
C VAL A 179 -13.23 -1.34 5.98
N GLN A 180 -12.55 -1.71 4.91
CA GLN A 180 -12.58 -3.05 4.34
C GLN A 180 -11.31 -3.79 4.74
N VAL A 181 -11.47 -4.95 5.36
CA VAL A 181 -10.35 -5.78 5.82
C VAL A 181 -9.63 -6.38 4.61
N ASP A 182 -8.31 -6.22 4.56
CA ASP A 182 -7.44 -6.82 3.54
C ASP A 182 -6.90 -8.17 4.04
N SER A 183 -6.23 -8.17 5.20
CA SER A 183 -5.72 -9.36 5.88
C SER A 183 -6.20 -9.37 7.33
N PRO A 184 -6.75 -10.49 7.83
CA PRO A 184 -7.31 -10.57 9.17
C PRO A 184 -6.26 -10.72 10.27
N GLY A 185 -5.02 -11.12 9.95
CA GLY A 185 -4.01 -11.44 10.95
C GLY A 185 -4.50 -12.51 11.93
N ASP A 186 -4.32 -12.26 13.23
CA ASP A 186 -4.81 -13.10 14.33
C ASP A 186 -6.18 -12.63 14.88
N THR A 187 -6.86 -11.71 14.19
CA THR A 187 -8.20 -11.25 14.58
C THR A 187 -9.31 -12.17 14.08
N ASP A 188 -10.50 -12.07 14.68
CA ASP A 188 -11.71 -12.78 14.22
C ASP A 188 -12.38 -12.16 12.97
N LEU A 189 -11.74 -11.17 12.34
CA LEU A 189 -12.28 -10.48 11.17
C LEU A 189 -12.13 -11.32 9.91
N LEU A 190 -12.99 -11.09 8.91
CA LEU A 190 -12.91 -11.78 7.63
C LEU A 190 -12.30 -10.91 6.52
N PRO A 191 -11.46 -11.46 5.62
CA PRO A 191 -11.01 -10.74 4.44
C PRO A 191 -12.19 -10.23 3.61
N GLY A 192 -12.17 -8.94 3.27
CA GLY A 192 -13.21 -8.24 2.52
C GLY A 192 -14.41 -7.77 3.36
N GLU A 193 -14.44 -8.06 4.66
CA GLU A 193 -15.49 -7.60 5.57
C GLU A 193 -15.48 -6.07 5.73
N LEU A 194 -16.68 -5.46 5.78
CA LEU A 194 -16.84 -4.03 6.05
C LEU A 194 -17.12 -3.76 7.53
N VAL A 195 -16.09 -3.34 8.25
CA VAL A 195 -16.15 -3.12 9.71
C VAL A 195 -16.17 -1.62 10.01
N ASP A 196 -16.81 -1.22 11.10
CA ASP A 196 -16.70 0.14 11.61
C ASP A 196 -15.25 0.43 11.98
N ARG A 197 -14.73 1.58 11.56
CA ARG A 197 -13.33 1.96 11.77
C ARG A 197 -12.92 1.93 13.25
N PHE A 198 -13.78 2.39 14.15
CA PHE A 198 -13.46 2.42 15.58
C PHE A 198 -13.41 1.02 16.17
N ARG A 199 -14.36 0.16 15.79
CA ARG A 199 -14.34 -1.26 16.18
C ARG A 199 -13.10 -1.97 15.65
N PHE A 200 -12.70 -1.70 14.40
CA PHE A 200 -11.48 -2.26 13.81
C PHE A 200 -10.24 -1.82 14.59
N GLU A 201 -10.13 -0.54 14.93
CA GLU A 201 -9.03 0.01 15.74
C GLU A 201 -8.99 -0.62 17.15
N GLU A 202 -10.14 -0.85 17.78
CA GLU A 202 -10.26 -1.53 19.08
C GLU A 202 -9.79 -2.99 19.02
N VAL A 203 -10.32 -3.79 18.08
CA VAL A 203 -9.95 -5.22 17.91
C VAL A 203 -8.44 -5.36 17.65
N ASN A 204 -7.88 -4.51 16.79
CA ASN A 204 -6.45 -4.54 16.52
C ASN A 204 -5.61 -4.15 17.74
N ALA A 205 -6.06 -3.17 18.55
CA ALA A 205 -5.37 -2.78 19.76
C ALA A 205 -5.32 -3.92 20.79
N GLU A 206 -6.38 -4.72 20.89
CA GLU A 206 -6.43 -5.90 21.75
C GLU A 206 -5.43 -6.98 21.29
N VAL A 207 -5.47 -7.37 20.00
CA VAL A 207 -4.54 -8.38 19.45
C VAL A 207 -3.08 -7.94 19.57
N LEU A 208 -2.79 -6.66 19.32
CA LEU A 208 -1.45 -6.09 19.51
C LEU A 208 -1.00 -6.16 20.96
N ALA A 209 -1.89 -5.94 21.93
CA ALA A 209 -1.57 -6.04 23.35
C ALA A 209 -1.28 -7.49 23.78
N GLU A 210 -1.88 -8.48 23.13
CA GLU A 210 -1.63 -9.91 23.32
C GLU A 210 -0.37 -10.40 22.56
N GLY A 211 0.21 -9.56 21.71
CA GLY A 211 1.42 -9.86 20.94
C GLY A 211 1.17 -10.61 19.63
N GLY A 212 -0.07 -10.64 19.15
CA GLY A 212 -0.45 -11.21 17.86
C GLY A 212 -0.25 -10.25 16.68
N GLU A 213 -0.51 -10.75 15.48
CA GLU A 213 -0.48 -9.98 14.24
C GLU A 213 -1.83 -9.23 14.03
N PRO A 214 -1.85 -7.89 14.00
CA PRO A 214 -3.08 -7.14 13.79
C PRO A 214 -3.62 -7.31 12.36
N ALA A 215 -4.93 -7.11 12.19
CA ALA A 215 -5.53 -7.04 10.87
C ALA A 215 -5.08 -5.77 10.11
N THR A 216 -5.03 -5.88 8.79
CA THR A 216 -4.84 -4.74 7.88
C THR A 216 -6.15 -4.46 7.14
N ALA A 217 -6.44 -3.18 6.91
CA ALA A 217 -7.66 -2.75 6.25
C ALA A 217 -7.43 -1.45 5.48
N GLN A 218 -8.25 -1.22 4.46
CA GLN A 218 -8.29 0.02 3.70
C GLN A 218 -9.57 0.80 3.98
N PRO A 219 -9.49 2.15 4.10
CA PRO A 219 -10.68 2.96 4.24
C PRO A 219 -11.52 2.88 2.96
N VAL A 220 -12.84 2.83 3.11
CA VAL A 220 -13.78 2.80 1.98
C VAL A 220 -14.74 3.97 2.04
N LEU A 221 -14.83 4.73 0.95
CA LEU A 221 -15.84 5.76 0.78
C LEU A 221 -17.15 5.13 0.29
N LEU A 222 -18.15 5.10 1.16
CA LEU A 222 -19.50 4.62 0.84
C LEU A 222 -20.40 5.80 0.45
N GLY A 223 -21.21 5.61 -0.59
CA GLY A 223 -22.31 6.54 -0.88
C GLY A 223 -23.32 6.57 0.27
N VAL A 224 -24.04 7.68 0.44
CA VAL A 224 -24.97 7.90 1.58
C VAL A 224 -25.94 6.72 1.77
N THR A 225 -26.54 6.21 0.69
CA THR A 225 -27.43 5.04 0.73
C THR A 225 -26.74 3.79 1.30
N LYS A 226 -25.53 3.48 0.82
CA LYS A 226 -24.77 2.31 1.31
C LYS A 226 -24.31 2.52 2.75
N ALA A 227 -23.86 3.73 3.11
CA ALA A 227 -23.47 4.06 4.47
C ALA A 227 -24.65 3.89 5.45
N SER A 228 -25.86 4.33 5.06
CA SER A 228 -27.07 4.18 5.88
C SER A 228 -27.52 2.73 6.06
N LEU A 229 -27.36 1.89 5.03
CA LEU A 229 -27.68 0.46 5.11
C LEU A 229 -26.65 -0.34 5.93
N ASN A 230 -25.40 0.13 6.01
CA ASN A 230 -24.31 -0.50 6.76
C ASN A 230 -24.09 0.20 8.13
N THR A 231 -25.17 0.60 8.79
CA THR A 231 -25.11 1.11 10.18
C THR A 231 -25.29 -0.04 11.17
N ASP A 232 -24.83 0.12 12.41
CA ASP A 232 -24.86 -0.95 13.42
C ASP A 232 -26.28 -1.22 13.96
N SER A 233 -27.18 -0.25 13.85
CA SER A 233 -28.58 -0.40 14.26
C SER A 233 -29.43 -0.97 13.13
N PHE A 234 -29.85 -2.23 13.24
CA PHE A 234 -30.75 -2.85 12.26
C PHE A 234 -32.08 -2.11 12.14
N LEU A 235 -32.59 -1.53 13.24
CA LEU A 235 -33.80 -0.70 13.22
C LEU A 235 -33.59 0.58 12.40
N ALA A 236 -32.45 1.24 12.57
CA ALA A 236 -32.12 2.44 11.79
C ALA A 236 -31.96 2.09 10.31
N ALA A 237 -31.25 1.00 9.99
CA ALA A 237 -31.10 0.52 8.61
C ALA A 237 -32.46 0.18 7.97
N ALA A 238 -33.30 -0.60 8.68
CA ALA A 238 -34.63 -0.99 8.21
C ALA A 238 -35.56 0.22 8.03
N SER A 239 -35.43 1.26 8.86
CA SER A 239 -36.22 2.49 8.70
C SER A 239 -35.87 3.28 7.44
N PHE A 240 -34.68 3.07 6.86
CA PHE A 240 -34.23 3.77 5.67
C PHE A 240 -34.77 3.12 4.39
N GLN A 241 -34.31 1.90 4.07
CA GLN A 241 -34.70 1.13 2.87
C GLN A 241 -34.52 -0.38 3.13
N GLU A 242 -34.96 -1.25 2.21
CA GLU A 242 -34.72 -2.70 2.23
C GLU A 242 -35.18 -3.45 3.51
N THR A 243 -36.28 -2.99 4.11
CA THR A 243 -36.87 -3.47 5.38
C THR A 243 -36.90 -5.00 5.51
N THR A 244 -37.42 -5.71 4.50
CA THR A 244 -37.57 -7.18 4.53
C THR A 244 -36.23 -7.90 4.60
N ARG A 245 -35.23 -7.44 3.83
CA ARG A 245 -33.89 -8.05 3.83
C ARG A 245 -33.23 -7.85 5.19
N ILE A 246 -33.25 -6.62 5.71
CA ILE A 246 -32.58 -6.26 6.96
C ILE A 246 -33.21 -6.97 8.17
N LEU A 247 -34.54 -7.04 8.26
CA LEU A 247 -35.20 -7.75 9.36
C LEU A 247 -34.94 -9.27 9.31
N THR A 248 -34.80 -9.83 8.11
CA THR A 248 -34.46 -11.25 7.93
C THR A 248 -33.03 -11.52 8.39
N GLU A 249 -32.07 -10.69 7.97
CA GLU A 249 -30.66 -10.78 8.42
C GLU A 249 -30.54 -10.62 9.94
N ALA A 250 -31.24 -9.65 10.52
CA ALA A 250 -31.26 -9.45 11.97
C ALA A 250 -31.82 -10.67 12.72
N ALA A 251 -32.92 -11.26 12.21
CA ALA A 251 -33.51 -12.47 12.79
C ALA A 251 -32.59 -13.70 12.71
N VAL A 252 -31.80 -13.83 11.65
CA VAL A 252 -30.81 -14.91 11.49
C VAL A 252 -29.61 -14.71 12.41
N ASN A 253 -29.12 -13.48 12.55
CA ASN A 253 -27.95 -13.16 13.36
C ASN A 253 -28.25 -13.04 14.86
N GLY A 254 -29.52 -12.96 15.25
CA GLY A 254 -29.95 -12.83 16.65
C GLY A 254 -29.67 -11.45 17.26
N SER A 255 -29.59 -10.41 16.43
CA SER A 255 -29.32 -9.01 16.80
C SER A 255 -30.58 -8.20 17.11
#